data_AF-A0A931WLL5-F1
#
_entry.id   AF-A0A931WLL5-F1
#
_cell.length_a   1.000
_cell.length_b   1.000
_cell.length_c   1.000
_cell.angle_alpha   90.00
_cell.angle_beta   90.00
_cell.angle_gamma   90.00
#
_symmetry.space_group_name_H-M   'P 1'
#
loop_
_entity.id
_entity.type
_entity.pdbx_description
1 polymer ?
#
loop_
_entity_poly.entity_id
_entity_poly.type
_entity_poly.pdbx_seq_one_letter_code
_entity_poly.pdbx_strand_id
1 'polypeptide(L)'
;NIFTLGVAYQSGLLPLEAESIEAAIRLNGLQVEQNLRAFRYGRLHVAQPERVREITDSPRRGFEEEVAVARSRLSPKEAEAYDTLLNRCANLDGEARRMVAIRIAELIEYQNRKYAAAYVDYVLKVAGHERARTQGSHELTHAVIRYLYKLMAYKDEYEVARLHLKPTFHEQARTLFTEPVRLTYHLHPPLLRALGLKRKLAFGPWFTPVLRSFYALRWLRRTPLDIFGYAKVRREERQLITWYKRLVDTALGYLAPQTHSRIVEIAQLPDEIRGYERIKLNNLRTVKEKAEKLLASLSTQVAASP
;
A
#
# COMPACT_ATOMS: atom_id res chain seq x y z
N ASN A 1 4.31 -14.19 11.17
CA ASN A 1 4.93 -14.63 12.46
C ASN A 1 5.02 -16.14 12.58
N ILE A 2 3.91 -16.89 12.57
CA ILE A 2 3.96 -18.36 12.77
C ILE A 2 4.71 -19.13 11.66
N PHE A 3 4.59 -18.68 10.40
CA PHE A 3 5.43 -19.21 9.31
C PHE A 3 6.93 -19.07 9.60
N THR A 4 7.36 -17.87 10.00
CA THR A 4 8.76 -17.58 10.38
C THR A 4 9.21 -18.41 11.59
N LEU A 5 8.32 -18.69 12.54
CA LEU A 5 8.60 -19.58 13.66
C LEU A 5 8.91 -21.01 13.16
N GLY A 6 8.16 -21.50 12.17
CA GLY A 6 8.43 -22.79 11.53
C GLY A 6 9.77 -22.83 10.80
N VAL A 7 10.13 -21.74 10.12
CA VAL A 7 11.45 -21.58 9.48
C VAL A 7 12.55 -21.65 10.55
N ALA A 8 12.44 -20.85 11.61
CA ALA A 8 13.44 -20.80 12.68
C ALA A 8 13.61 -22.15 13.39
N TYR A 9 12.51 -22.86 13.66
CA TYR A 9 12.55 -24.23 14.18
C TYR A 9 13.31 -25.16 13.24
N GLN A 10 12.94 -25.20 11.96
CA GLN A 10 13.54 -26.14 11.01
C GLN A 10 15.00 -25.81 10.70
N SER A 11 15.41 -24.55 10.86
CA SER A 11 16.81 -24.11 10.80
C SER A 11 17.61 -24.38 12.08
N GLY A 12 17.03 -25.03 13.09
CA GLY A 12 17.72 -25.40 14.33
C GLY A 12 17.95 -24.25 15.32
N LEU A 13 17.26 -23.12 15.14
CA LEU A 13 17.45 -21.92 15.98
C LEU A 13 16.62 -21.94 17.27
N LEU A 14 15.74 -22.94 17.44
CA LEU A 14 14.84 -23.05 18.57
C LEU A 14 15.06 -24.40 19.29
N PRO A 15 15.50 -24.39 20.56
CA PRO A 15 15.73 -25.61 21.34
C PRO A 15 14.43 -26.09 21.99
N LEU A 16 13.42 -26.40 21.18
CA LEU A 16 12.11 -26.90 21.62
C LEU A 16 11.69 -28.03 20.69
N GLU A 17 10.82 -28.93 21.16
CA GLU A 17 10.18 -29.93 20.30
C GLU A 17 9.09 -29.31 19.44
N ALA A 18 8.90 -29.79 18.21
CA ALA A 18 7.82 -29.32 17.33
C ALA A 18 6.45 -29.50 17.98
N GLU A 19 6.25 -30.62 18.68
CA GLU A 19 5.02 -30.97 19.39
C GLU A 19 4.70 -29.94 20.48
N SER A 20 5.73 -29.41 21.16
CA SER A 20 5.56 -28.38 22.19
C SER A 20 5.09 -27.07 21.58
N ILE A 21 5.63 -26.69 20.42
CA ILE A 21 5.20 -25.50 19.68
C ILE A 21 3.77 -25.68 19.15
N GLU A 22 3.45 -26.84 18.57
CA GLU A 22 2.10 -27.13 18.11
C GLU A 22 1.08 -27.16 19.27
N ALA A 23 1.46 -27.71 20.43
CA ALA A 23 0.64 -27.69 21.64
C ALA A 23 0.39 -26.26 22.13
N ALA A 24 1.41 -25.40 22.14
CA ALA A 24 1.26 -23.99 22.49
C ALA A 24 0.31 -23.25 21.52
N ILE A 25 0.37 -23.56 20.22
CA ILE A 25 -0.56 -23.02 19.22
C ILE A 25 -2.00 -23.48 19.52
N ARG A 26 -2.21 -24.76 19.86
CA ARG A 26 -3.53 -25.27 20.25
C ARG A 26 -4.06 -24.61 21.52
N LEU A 27 -3.20 -24.45 22.54
CA LEU A 27 -3.54 -23.78 23.80
C LEU A 27 -3.91 -22.31 23.62
N ASN A 28 -3.31 -21.61 22.65
CA ASN A 28 -3.66 -20.22 22.36
C ASN A 28 -5.11 -20.06 21.83
N GLY A 29 -5.68 -21.11 21.22
CA GLY A 29 -7.08 -21.17 20.79
C GLY A 29 -7.45 -20.29 19.58
N LEU A 30 -6.59 -19.38 19.14
CA LEU A 30 -6.84 -18.49 18.01
C LEU A 30 -6.34 -19.10 16.71
N GLN A 31 -7.23 -19.27 15.72
CA GLN A 31 -6.91 -19.72 14.36
C GLN A 31 -6.01 -20.97 14.33
N VAL A 32 -6.27 -21.93 15.23
CA VAL A 32 -5.37 -23.07 15.52
C VAL A 32 -4.96 -23.80 14.24
N GLU A 33 -5.90 -24.19 13.38
CA GLU A 33 -5.57 -24.90 12.13
C GLU A 33 -4.69 -24.09 11.19
N GLN A 34 -4.99 -22.80 11.01
CA GLN A 34 -4.22 -21.92 10.12
C GLN A 34 -2.81 -21.67 10.66
N ASN A 35 -2.68 -21.50 11.97
CA ASN A 35 -1.39 -21.34 12.62
C ASN A 35 -0.57 -22.63 12.57
N LEU A 36 -1.17 -23.81 12.79
CA LEU A 36 -0.49 -25.09 12.61
C LEU A 36 -0.04 -25.28 11.15
N ARG A 37 -0.91 -24.99 10.17
CA ARG A 37 -0.54 -25.03 8.74
C ARG A 37 0.60 -24.05 8.43
N ALA A 38 0.54 -22.82 8.93
CA ALA A 38 1.58 -21.83 8.74
C ALA A 38 2.92 -22.29 9.34
N PHE A 39 2.92 -22.87 10.55
CA PHE A 39 4.11 -23.43 11.19
C PHE A 39 4.72 -24.56 10.34
N ARG A 40 3.88 -25.50 9.90
CA ARG A 40 4.29 -26.63 9.05
C ARG A 40 4.80 -26.18 7.67
N TYR A 41 4.17 -25.18 7.05
CA TYR A 41 4.68 -24.58 5.81
C TYR A 41 6.00 -23.86 6.02
N GLY A 42 6.20 -23.19 7.17
CA GLY A 42 7.47 -22.60 7.53
C GLY A 42 8.59 -23.64 7.63
N ARG A 43 8.29 -24.79 8.23
CA ARG A 43 9.22 -25.94 8.26
C ARG A 43 9.49 -26.47 6.86
N LEU A 44 8.43 -26.74 6.09
CA LEU A 44 8.55 -27.23 4.72
C LEU A 44 9.35 -26.27 3.83
N HIS A 45 9.26 -24.95 4.05
CA HIS A 45 9.97 -23.95 3.25
C HIS A 45 11.50 -24.08 3.34
N VAL A 46 12.03 -24.50 4.50
CA VAL A 46 13.47 -24.73 4.66
C VAL A 46 13.93 -25.95 3.85
N ALA A 47 13.08 -26.98 3.75
CA ALA A 47 13.41 -28.21 3.01
C ALA A 47 13.08 -28.13 1.51
N GLN A 48 11.96 -27.48 1.15
CA GLN A 48 11.37 -27.45 -0.19
C GLN A 48 10.72 -26.07 -0.46
N PRO A 49 11.53 -25.01 -0.65
CA PRO A 49 11.01 -23.67 -0.84
C PRO A 49 10.13 -23.54 -2.08
N GLU A 50 10.48 -24.22 -3.18
CA GLU A 50 9.70 -24.20 -4.42
C GLU A 50 8.34 -24.88 -4.26
N ARG A 51 8.26 -25.98 -3.51
CA ARG A 51 6.98 -26.66 -3.25
C ARG A 51 6.02 -25.79 -2.44
N VAL A 52 6.54 -25.05 -1.46
CA VAL A 52 5.74 -24.07 -0.72
C VAL A 52 5.27 -22.94 -1.64
N ARG A 53 6.12 -22.44 -2.55
CA ARG A 53 5.71 -21.44 -3.55
C ARG A 53 4.59 -21.99 -4.43
N GLU A 54 4.74 -23.18 -5.00
CA GLU A 54 3.69 -23.81 -5.83
C GLU A 54 2.34 -23.93 -5.10
N ILE A 55 2.36 -24.32 -3.82
CA ILE A 55 1.14 -24.52 -3.02
C ILE A 55 0.51 -23.18 -2.62
N THR A 56 1.31 -22.15 -2.38
CA THR A 56 0.86 -20.85 -1.85
C THR A 56 0.68 -19.78 -2.91
N ASP A 57 1.27 -19.97 -4.09
CA ASP A 57 1.01 -19.15 -5.26
C ASP A 57 -0.45 -19.39 -5.67
N SER A 58 -1.31 -18.49 -5.20
CA SER A 58 -2.59 -18.28 -5.86
C SER A 58 -2.31 -18.00 -7.32
N PRO A 59 -3.00 -18.66 -8.27
CA PRO A 59 -2.81 -18.36 -9.68
C PRO A 59 -2.88 -16.84 -9.85
N ARG A 60 -1.80 -16.26 -10.39
CA ARG A 60 -1.79 -14.82 -10.64
C ARG A 60 -2.95 -14.54 -11.58
N ARG A 61 -3.91 -13.76 -11.11
CA ARG A 61 -5.04 -13.33 -11.92
C ARG A 61 -4.52 -12.72 -13.22
N GLY A 62 -5.13 -13.08 -14.34
CA GLY A 62 -4.82 -12.47 -15.62
C GLY A 62 -5.15 -10.97 -15.58
N PHE A 63 -4.50 -10.18 -16.44
CA PHE A 63 -4.75 -8.73 -16.52
C PHE A 63 -6.25 -8.41 -16.69
N GLU A 64 -6.96 -9.16 -17.55
CA GLU A 64 -8.39 -8.98 -17.78
C GLU A 64 -9.23 -9.26 -16.54
N GLU A 65 -8.88 -10.29 -15.77
CA GLU A 65 -9.55 -10.63 -14.52
C GLU A 65 -9.32 -9.53 -13.46
N GLU A 66 -8.09 -9.01 -13.36
CA GLU A 66 -7.78 -7.91 -12.44
C GLU A 66 -8.56 -6.63 -12.81
N VAL A 67 -8.65 -6.32 -14.10
CA VAL A 67 -9.45 -5.20 -14.61
C VAL A 67 -10.93 -5.40 -14.32
N ALA A 68 -11.47 -6.59 -14.58
CA ALA A 68 -12.88 -6.91 -14.31
C ALA A 68 -13.20 -6.77 -12.82
N VAL A 69 -12.34 -7.30 -11.95
CA VAL A 69 -12.47 -7.19 -10.50
C VAL A 69 -12.39 -5.74 -10.03
N ALA A 70 -11.43 -4.96 -10.54
CA ALA A 70 -11.28 -3.55 -10.18
C ALA A 70 -12.51 -2.73 -10.61
N ARG A 71 -12.97 -2.95 -11.85
CA ARG A 71 -14.12 -2.27 -12.46
C ARG A 71 -15.45 -2.61 -11.77
N SER A 72 -15.63 -3.87 -11.33
CA SER A 72 -16.87 -4.33 -10.68
C SER A 72 -17.23 -3.59 -9.39
N ARG A 73 -16.25 -2.92 -8.76
CA ARG A 73 -16.43 -2.19 -7.50
C ARG A 73 -16.92 -0.76 -7.70
N LEU A 74 -16.93 -0.28 -8.95
CA LEU A 74 -17.20 1.11 -9.28
C LEU A 74 -18.66 1.30 -9.71
N SER A 75 -19.24 2.45 -9.41
CA SER A 75 -20.54 2.84 -10.00
C SER A 75 -20.41 3.03 -11.53
N PRO A 76 -21.51 3.01 -12.31
CA PRO A 76 -21.45 3.13 -13.76
C PRO A 76 -20.65 4.36 -14.25
N LYS A 77 -20.84 5.53 -13.62
CA LYS A 77 -20.10 6.76 -13.94
C LYS A 77 -18.63 6.72 -13.51
N GLU A 78 -18.29 5.91 -12.52
CA GLU A 78 -16.90 5.72 -12.10
C GLU A 78 -16.19 4.68 -12.97
N ALA A 79 -16.90 3.64 -13.41
CA ALA A 79 -16.41 2.64 -14.34
C ALA A 79 -16.06 3.27 -15.70
N GLU A 80 -16.90 4.16 -16.23
CA GLU A 80 -16.60 4.92 -17.46
C GLU A 80 -15.33 5.77 -17.34
N ALA A 81 -15.18 6.48 -16.22
CA ALA A 81 -13.98 7.26 -15.95
C ALA A 81 -12.74 6.37 -15.76
N TYR A 82 -12.89 5.21 -15.11
CA TYR A 82 -11.85 4.20 -14.98
C TYR A 82 -11.39 3.68 -16.34
N ASP A 83 -12.33 3.30 -17.21
CA ASP A 83 -12.05 2.79 -18.56
C ASP A 83 -11.31 3.86 -19.38
N THR A 84 -11.76 5.12 -19.30
CA THR A 84 -11.10 6.27 -19.94
C THR A 84 -9.66 6.45 -19.46
N LEU A 85 -9.43 6.39 -18.14
CA LEU A 85 -8.10 6.55 -17.55
C LEU A 85 -7.18 5.39 -17.88
N LEU A 86 -7.69 4.16 -17.87
CA LEU A 86 -6.91 2.97 -18.22
C LEU A 86 -6.50 2.97 -19.70
N ASN A 87 -7.38 3.41 -20.59
CA ASN A 87 -7.10 3.54 -22.02
C ASN A 87 -5.96 4.54 -22.31
N ARG A 88 -5.85 5.62 -21.53
CA ARG A 88 -4.71 6.56 -21.62
C ARG A 88 -3.37 5.91 -21.31
N CYS A 89 -3.38 4.81 -20.55
CA CYS A 89 -2.20 4.03 -20.17
C CYS A 89 -1.88 2.89 -21.15
N ALA A 90 -2.53 2.82 -22.32
CA ALA A 90 -2.35 1.72 -23.27
C ALA A 90 -0.90 1.53 -23.75
N ASN A 91 -0.12 2.62 -23.79
CA ASN A 91 1.27 2.64 -24.23
C ASN A 91 2.30 2.31 -23.13
N LEU A 92 1.85 2.07 -21.90
CA LEU A 92 2.72 1.56 -20.84
C LEU A 92 3.00 0.06 -21.07
N ASP A 93 4.12 -0.42 -20.52
CA ASP A 93 4.42 -1.85 -20.53
C ASP A 93 3.37 -2.67 -19.74
N GLY A 94 3.36 -3.99 -19.95
CA GLY A 94 2.34 -4.87 -19.37
C GLY A 94 2.26 -4.81 -17.84
N GLU A 95 3.40 -4.74 -17.15
CA GLU A 95 3.44 -4.69 -15.69
C GLU A 95 2.99 -3.31 -15.18
N ALA A 96 3.42 -2.22 -15.83
CA ALA A 96 2.91 -0.89 -15.50
C ALA A 96 1.39 -0.79 -15.70
N ARG A 97 0.86 -1.30 -16.81
CA ARG A 97 -0.59 -1.34 -17.10
C ARG A 97 -1.35 -2.09 -16.01
N ARG A 98 -0.87 -3.26 -15.62
CA ARG A 98 -1.44 -4.06 -14.52
C ARG A 98 -1.46 -3.28 -13.22
N MET A 99 -0.33 -2.67 -12.86
CA MET A 99 -0.22 -1.90 -11.62
C MET A 99 -1.13 -0.67 -11.60
N VAL A 100 -1.27 0.07 -12.70
CA VAL A 100 -2.17 1.25 -12.75
C VAL A 100 -3.63 0.84 -12.77
N ALA A 101 -4.01 -0.27 -13.40
CA ALA A 101 -5.40 -0.75 -13.41
C ALA A 101 -5.94 -0.90 -11.97
N ILE A 102 -5.21 -1.59 -11.10
CA ILE A 102 -5.62 -1.74 -9.69
C ILE A 102 -5.72 -0.37 -9.00
N ARG A 103 -4.72 0.49 -9.18
CA ARG A 103 -4.58 1.75 -8.45
C ARG A 103 -5.57 2.82 -8.90
N ILE A 104 -5.96 2.85 -10.17
CA ILE A 104 -6.96 3.81 -10.68
C ILE A 104 -8.28 3.56 -9.98
N ALA A 105 -8.77 2.32 -9.95
CA ALA A 105 -10.01 1.97 -9.26
C ALA A 105 -9.91 2.30 -7.76
N GLU A 106 -8.81 1.92 -7.11
CA GLU A 106 -8.61 2.21 -5.69
C GLU A 106 -8.59 3.72 -5.39
N LEU A 107 -8.00 4.55 -6.25
CA LEU A 107 -7.98 6.01 -6.06
C LEU A 107 -9.33 6.68 -6.34
N ILE A 108 -10.14 6.11 -7.24
CA ILE A 108 -11.52 6.55 -7.46
C ILE A 108 -12.35 6.30 -6.21
N GLU A 109 -12.30 5.07 -5.68
CA GLU A 109 -12.97 4.70 -4.43
C GLU A 109 -12.45 5.53 -3.25
N TYR A 110 -11.13 5.70 -3.17
CA TYR A 110 -10.46 6.45 -2.11
C TYR A 110 -10.99 7.87 -2.04
N GLN A 111 -10.94 8.62 -3.14
CA GLN A 111 -11.33 10.04 -3.17
C GLN A 111 -12.38 10.32 -4.25
N ASN A 112 -11.97 10.26 -5.52
CA ASN A 112 -12.80 10.50 -6.70
C ASN A 112 -12.00 10.34 -8.01
N ARG A 113 -12.72 10.45 -9.13
CA ARG A 113 -12.22 10.44 -10.52
C ARG A 113 -11.08 11.43 -10.77
N LYS A 114 -11.19 12.67 -10.27
CA LYS A 114 -10.18 13.72 -10.47
C LYS A 114 -8.86 13.37 -9.77
N TYR A 115 -8.94 12.74 -8.61
CA TYR A 115 -7.77 12.30 -7.86
C TYR A 115 -7.02 11.16 -8.56
N ALA A 116 -7.75 10.18 -9.10
CA ALA A 116 -7.18 9.13 -9.92
C ALA A 116 -6.58 9.68 -11.24
N ALA A 117 -7.24 10.66 -11.87
CA ALA A 117 -6.70 11.33 -13.06
C ALA A 117 -5.36 12.01 -12.76
N ALA A 118 -5.25 12.78 -11.67
CA ALA A 118 -4.00 13.43 -11.26
C ALA A 118 -2.85 12.46 -10.92
N TYR A 119 -3.18 11.21 -10.59
CA TYR A 119 -2.21 10.13 -10.45
C TYR A 119 -1.75 9.63 -11.83
N VAL A 120 -2.69 9.31 -12.73
CA VAL A 120 -2.40 8.87 -14.10
C VAL A 120 -1.59 9.91 -14.86
N ASP A 121 -1.97 11.19 -14.77
CA ASP A 121 -1.25 12.29 -15.44
C ASP A 121 0.22 12.33 -15.04
N TYR A 122 0.50 12.12 -13.75
CA TYR A 122 1.88 12.15 -13.25
C TYR A 122 2.67 10.90 -13.66
N VAL A 123 2.04 9.72 -13.63
CA VAL A 123 2.66 8.48 -14.12
C VAL A 123 3.01 8.60 -15.61
N LEU A 124 2.08 9.09 -16.43
CA LEU A 124 2.30 9.27 -17.87
C LEU A 124 3.37 10.32 -18.17
N LYS A 125 3.44 11.39 -17.37
CA LYS A 125 4.56 12.36 -17.44
C LYS A 125 5.90 11.64 -17.27
N VAL A 126 6.07 10.90 -16.16
CA VAL A 126 7.33 10.19 -15.87
C VAL A 126 7.64 9.17 -16.95
N ALA A 127 6.66 8.37 -17.38
CA ALA A 127 6.84 7.37 -18.44
C ALA A 127 7.29 8.00 -19.76
N GLY A 128 6.73 9.16 -20.13
CA GLY A 128 7.17 9.91 -21.30
C GLY A 128 8.62 10.37 -21.20
N HIS A 129 9.04 10.88 -20.04
CA HIS A 129 10.44 11.27 -19.81
C HIS A 129 11.40 10.08 -19.85
N GLU A 130 11.05 8.97 -19.21
CA GLU A 130 11.86 7.73 -19.19
C GLU A 130 12.02 7.15 -20.58
N ARG A 131 10.93 7.00 -21.32
CA ARG A 131 10.95 6.49 -22.70
C ARG A 131 11.78 7.35 -23.65
N ALA A 132 11.76 8.67 -23.48
CA ALA A 132 12.51 9.58 -24.34
C ALA A 132 14.04 9.57 -24.10
N ARG A 133 14.49 9.10 -22.92
CA ARG A 133 15.88 9.29 -22.47
C ARG A 133 16.61 8.00 -22.13
N THR A 134 15.89 6.90 -21.98
CA THR A 134 16.46 5.60 -21.62
C THR A 134 15.99 4.56 -22.62
N GLN A 135 16.86 3.62 -22.98
CA GLN A 135 16.68 2.63 -24.06
C GLN A 135 15.59 1.59 -23.73
N GLY A 136 14.35 2.02 -23.48
CA GLY A 136 13.23 1.15 -23.16
C GLY A 136 13.16 0.66 -21.72
N SER A 137 13.87 1.29 -20.77
CA SER A 137 13.66 1.00 -19.34
C SER A 137 12.28 1.48 -18.88
N HIS A 138 11.70 0.76 -17.93
CA HIS A 138 10.43 1.10 -17.28
C HIS A 138 10.52 1.16 -15.74
N GLU A 139 11.72 0.94 -15.17
CA GLU A 139 11.89 0.82 -13.72
C GLU A 139 11.52 2.10 -12.96
N LEU A 140 11.79 3.27 -13.52
CA LEU A 140 11.45 4.54 -12.89
C LEU A 140 9.92 4.72 -12.88
N THR A 141 9.27 4.42 -14.00
CA THR A 141 7.81 4.42 -14.12
C THR A 141 7.18 3.46 -13.11
N HIS A 142 7.72 2.24 -12.98
CA HIS A 142 7.25 1.24 -12.02
C HIS A 142 7.40 1.71 -10.57
N ALA A 143 8.54 2.32 -10.23
CA ALA A 143 8.77 2.91 -8.92
C ALA A 143 7.75 4.03 -8.63
N VAL A 144 7.54 4.95 -9.57
CA VAL A 144 6.59 6.04 -9.40
C VAL A 144 5.16 5.54 -9.24
N ILE A 145 4.73 4.58 -10.05
CA ILE A 145 3.42 3.92 -9.91
C ILE A 145 3.21 3.40 -8.49
N ARG A 146 4.21 2.72 -7.94
CA ARG A 146 4.14 2.13 -6.59
C ARG A 146 4.11 3.20 -5.50
N TYR A 147 5.07 4.12 -5.51
CA TYR A 147 5.33 5.00 -4.39
C TYR A 147 4.49 6.27 -4.42
N LEU A 148 4.12 6.79 -5.60
CA LEU A 148 3.13 7.85 -5.67
C LEU A 148 1.79 7.38 -5.11
N TYR A 149 1.35 6.17 -5.49
CA TYR A 149 0.12 5.59 -4.95
C TYR A 149 0.20 5.41 -3.43
N LYS A 150 1.31 4.85 -2.91
CA LYS A 150 1.53 4.69 -1.46
C LYS A 150 1.35 6.00 -0.69
N LEU A 151 1.83 7.11 -1.24
CA LEU A 151 1.70 8.44 -0.63
C LEU A 151 0.31 9.05 -0.85
N MET A 152 -0.32 8.79 -1.99
CA MET A 152 -1.65 9.32 -2.33
C MET A 152 -2.79 8.63 -1.58
N ALA A 153 -2.65 7.34 -1.26
CA ALA A 153 -3.64 6.52 -0.56
C ALA A 153 -3.25 6.32 0.92
N TYR A 154 -2.93 7.41 1.63
CA TYR A 154 -2.62 7.34 3.06
C TYR A 154 -3.88 6.97 3.86
N LYS A 155 -3.68 6.18 4.92
CA LYS A 155 -4.76 5.63 5.76
C LYS A 155 -5.29 6.68 6.73
N ASP A 156 -6.24 7.48 6.25
CA ASP A 156 -7.03 8.38 7.07
C ASP A 156 -8.33 7.77 7.57
N GLU A 157 -9.08 8.53 8.33
CA GLU A 157 -10.30 8.08 8.99
C GLU A 157 -11.35 7.63 7.97
N TYR A 158 -11.44 8.33 6.83
CA TYR A 158 -12.32 7.95 5.72
C TYR A 158 -11.88 6.64 5.05
N GLU A 159 -10.58 6.47 4.82
CA GLU A 159 -10.04 5.24 4.24
C GLU A 159 -10.13 4.06 5.21
N VAL A 160 -9.87 4.29 6.49
CA VAL A 160 -10.09 3.29 7.54
C VAL A 160 -11.55 2.85 7.53
N ALA A 161 -12.49 3.78 7.39
CA ALA A 161 -13.90 3.44 7.29
C ALA A 161 -14.20 2.59 6.04
N ARG A 162 -13.71 3.00 4.87
CA ARG A 162 -13.85 2.23 3.62
C ARG A 162 -13.33 0.79 3.76
N LEU A 163 -12.14 0.63 4.34
CA LEU A 163 -11.50 -0.69 4.51
C LEU A 163 -12.30 -1.61 5.43
N HIS A 164 -12.94 -1.08 6.48
CA HIS A 164 -13.82 -1.86 7.36
C HIS A 164 -15.17 -2.21 6.71
N LEU A 165 -15.57 -1.50 5.65
CA LEU A 165 -16.80 -1.75 4.91
C LEU A 165 -16.61 -2.70 3.71
N LYS A 166 -15.37 -3.13 3.41
CA LYS A 166 -15.13 -4.03 2.28
C LYS A 166 -15.87 -5.37 2.48
N PRO A 167 -16.66 -5.84 1.49
CA PRO A 167 -17.43 -7.08 1.59
C PRO A 167 -16.58 -8.30 1.94
N THR A 168 -15.36 -8.34 1.38
CA THR A 168 -14.40 -9.43 1.55
C THR A 168 -14.16 -9.78 3.02
N PHE A 169 -14.15 -8.79 3.92
CA PHE A 169 -13.91 -9.05 5.34
C PHE A 169 -15.10 -9.74 6.01
N HIS A 170 -16.32 -9.29 5.71
CA HIS A 170 -17.53 -9.88 6.27
C HIS A 170 -17.81 -11.27 5.70
N GLU A 171 -17.56 -11.46 4.41
CA GLU A 171 -17.67 -12.77 3.75
C GLU A 171 -16.63 -13.74 4.29
N GLN A 172 -15.36 -13.33 4.40
CA GLN A 172 -14.31 -14.15 5.01
C GLN A 172 -14.62 -14.49 6.48
N ALA A 173 -15.17 -13.56 7.26
CA ALA A 173 -15.57 -13.86 8.63
C ALA A 173 -16.68 -14.91 8.66
N ARG A 174 -17.68 -14.84 7.78
CA ARG A 174 -18.77 -15.83 7.71
C ARG A 174 -18.29 -17.21 7.24
N THR A 175 -17.29 -17.29 6.38
CA THR A 175 -16.75 -18.58 5.94
C THR A 175 -15.86 -19.24 6.98
N LEU A 176 -15.24 -18.46 7.87
CA LEU A 176 -14.34 -18.97 8.90
C LEU A 176 -15.04 -19.42 10.20
N PHE A 177 -16.28 -19.00 10.44
CA PHE A 177 -17.00 -19.28 11.67
C PHE A 177 -18.38 -19.88 11.40
N THR A 178 -18.68 -21.00 12.03
CA THR A 178 -19.94 -21.75 11.90
C THR A 178 -21.10 -21.10 12.68
N GLU A 179 -20.78 -20.26 13.66
CA GLU A 179 -21.73 -19.53 14.50
C GLU A 179 -21.95 -18.09 14.02
N PRO A 180 -23.08 -17.45 14.39
CA PRO A 180 -23.32 -16.05 14.06
C PRO A 180 -22.25 -15.12 14.64
N VAL A 181 -21.38 -14.60 13.77
CA VAL A 181 -20.26 -13.73 14.13
C VAL A 181 -20.75 -12.34 14.52
N ARG A 182 -20.47 -11.92 15.77
CA ARG A 182 -20.63 -10.52 16.20
C ARG A 182 -19.35 -9.74 15.93
N LEU A 183 -19.45 -8.74 15.06
CA LEU A 183 -18.31 -7.89 14.76
C LEU A 183 -18.15 -6.76 15.78
N THR A 184 -16.95 -6.64 16.34
CA THR A 184 -16.57 -5.51 17.21
C THR A 184 -15.39 -4.77 16.62
N TYR A 185 -15.55 -3.47 16.39
CA TYR A 185 -14.51 -2.57 15.88
C TYR A 185 -13.71 -2.00 17.06
N HIS A 186 -12.41 -2.31 17.12
CA HIS A 186 -11.50 -1.72 18.10
C HIS A 186 -10.76 -0.53 17.51
N LEU A 187 -11.25 0.68 17.78
CA LEU A 187 -10.71 1.91 17.19
C LEU A 187 -10.06 2.78 18.25
N HIS A 188 -9.03 3.52 17.84
CA HIS A 188 -8.44 4.59 18.64
C HIS A 188 -8.42 5.89 17.84
N PRO A 189 -9.58 6.58 17.73
CA PRO A 189 -9.69 7.75 16.88
C PRO A 189 -8.70 8.85 17.30
N PRO A 190 -7.91 9.43 16.38
CA PRO A 190 -6.90 10.41 16.73
C PRO A 190 -7.44 11.66 17.43
N LEU A 191 -8.67 12.08 17.10
CA LEU A 191 -9.35 13.20 17.76
C LEU A 191 -9.57 12.92 19.26
N LEU A 192 -10.12 11.75 19.60
CA LEU A 192 -10.34 11.37 20.99
C LEU A 192 -9.03 11.16 21.75
N ARG A 193 -8.01 10.65 21.06
CA ARG A 193 -6.68 10.52 21.64
C ARG A 193 -6.04 11.88 21.95
N ALA A 194 -6.20 12.86 21.05
CA ALA A 194 -5.74 14.23 21.29
C ALA A 194 -6.45 14.87 22.50
N LEU A 195 -7.69 14.45 22.78
CA LEU A 195 -8.46 14.81 23.98
C LEU A 195 -8.13 13.95 25.22
N GLY A 196 -7.05 13.16 25.19
CA GLY A 196 -6.54 12.42 26.36
C GLY A 196 -6.98 10.96 26.45
N LEU A 197 -7.70 10.42 25.46
CA LEU A 197 -8.10 9.01 25.48
C LEU A 197 -6.89 8.08 25.29
N LYS A 198 -6.53 7.32 26.33
CA LYS A 198 -5.38 6.40 26.32
C LYS A 198 -5.70 4.96 25.91
N ARG A 199 -6.98 4.59 25.81
CA ARG A 199 -7.43 3.20 25.55
C ARG A 199 -8.17 3.10 24.22
N LYS A 200 -8.13 1.92 23.60
CA LYS A 200 -8.95 1.58 22.42
C LYS A 200 -10.42 1.48 22.84
N LEU A 201 -11.31 2.00 22.01
CA LEU A 201 -12.76 1.88 22.18
C LEU A 201 -13.28 0.69 21.37
N ALA A 202 -14.19 -0.06 21.97
CA ALA A 202 -14.91 -1.14 21.31
C ALA A 202 -16.26 -0.61 20.83
N PHE A 203 -16.48 -0.69 19.52
CA PHE A 203 -17.76 -0.33 18.91
C PHE A 203 -18.40 -1.59 18.31
N GLY A 204 -19.66 -1.85 18.67
CA GLY A 204 -20.40 -2.99 18.13
C GLY A 204 -20.88 -2.77 16.69
N PRO A 205 -21.73 -3.68 16.16
CA PRO A 205 -22.26 -3.62 14.80
C PRO A 205 -23.00 -2.31 14.48
N TRP A 206 -23.58 -1.64 15.49
CA TRP A 206 -24.26 -0.35 15.36
C TRP A 206 -23.38 0.77 14.78
N PHE A 207 -22.05 0.61 14.80
CA PHE A 207 -21.12 1.59 14.27
C PHE A 207 -20.91 1.51 12.75
N THR A 208 -21.38 0.43 12.12
CA THR A 208 -21.36 0.26 10.65
C THR A 208 -21.98 1.45 9.89
N PRO A 209 -23.19 1.95 10.24
CA PRO A 209 -23.74 3.15 9.61
C PRO A 209 -22.84 4.38 9.77
N VAL A 210 -22.16 4.56 10.92
CA VAL A 210 -21.21 5.67 11.13
C VAL A 210 -20.02 5.56 10.19
N LEU A 211 -19.46 4.35 10.02
CA LEU A 211 -18.40 4.11 9.05
C LEU A 211 -18.86 4.41 7.62
N ARG A 212 -20.10 4.05 7.26
CA ARG A 212 -20.68 4.39 5.95
C ARG A 212 -20.79 5.89 5.76
N SER A 213 -21.20 6.63 6.79
CA SER A 213 -21.23 8.09 6.76
C SER A 213 -19.84 8.69 6.56
N PHE A 214 -18.82 8.21 7.28
CA PHE A 214 -17.44 8.65 7.05
C PHE A 214 -17.00 8.37 5.62
N TYR A 215 -17.22 7.17 5.10
CA TYR A 215 -16.87 6.87 3.71
C TYR A 215 -17.60 7.77 2.71
N ALA A 216 -18.91 8.01 2.88
CA ALA A 216 -19.67 8.92 2.03
C ALA A 216 -19.15 10.36 2.10
N LEU A 217 -18.64 10.79 3.25
CA LEU A 217 -18.04 12.11 3.48
C LEU A 217 -16.57 12.22 3.04
N ARG A 218 -15.99 11.20 2.40
CA ARG A 218 -14.60 11.24 1.88
C ARG A 218 -14.32 12.41 0.94
N TRP A 219 -15.36 12.98 0.32
CA TRP A 219 -15.22 14.19 -0.53
C TRP A 219 -14.77 15.42 0.26
N LEU A 220 -14.99 15.46 1.59
CA LEU A 220 -14.49 16.51 2.47
C LEU A 220 -12.97 16.51 2.57
N ARG A 221 -12.30 15.40 2.28
CA ARG A 221 -10.83 15.30 2.36
C ARG A 221 -10.17 16.43 1.58
N ARG A 222 -9.20 17.10 2.21
CA ARG A 222 -8.48 18.29 1.69
C ARG A 222 -9.31 19.57 1.56
N THR A 223 -10.57 19.58 1.99
CA THR A 223 -11.36 20.81 2.10
C THR A 223 -11.17 21.45 3.48
N PRO A 224 -11.51 22.73 3.67
CA PRO A 224 -11.51 23.36 5.00
C PRO A 224 -12.45 22.68 6.01
N LEU A 225 -13.45 21.94 5.53
CA LEU A 225 -14.41 21.19 6.35
C LEU A 225 -13.86 19.83 6.83
N ASP A 226 -12.63 19.47 6.45
CA ASP A 226 -11.96 18.25 6.87
C ASP A 226 -11.42 18.35 8.30
N ILE A 227 -12.28 18.08 9.29
CA ILE A 227 -11.90 18.13 10.71
C ILE A 227 -10.72 17.20 11.04
N PHE A 228 -10.62 16.05 10.38
CA PHE A 228 -9.53 15.10 10.60
C PHE A 228 -8.22 15.60 9.95
N GLY A 229 -8.34 16.32 8.83
CA GLY A 229 -7.21 16.88 8.09
C GLY A 229 -6.37 17.90 8.84
N TYR A 230 -6.86 18.48 9.95
CA TYR A 230 -6.12 19.45 10.76
C TYR A 230 -5.06 18.84 11.67
N ALA A 231 -5.12 17.53 11.95
CA ALA A 231 -4.10 16.85 12.74
C ALA A 231 -2.71 17.00 12.08
N LYS A 232 -1.66 17.24 12.88
CA LYS A 232 -0.29 17.48 12.40
C LYS A 232 0.17 16.40 11.40
N VAL A 233 -0.06 15.14 11.74
CA VAL A 233 0.29 13.97 10.90
C VAL A 233 -0.41 14.04 9.53
N ARG A 234 -1.67 14.47 9.46
CA ARG A 234 -2.42 14.57 8.18
C ARG A 234 -1.91 15.70 7.30
N ARG A 235 -1.48 16.82 7.87
CA ARG A 235 -0.82 17.89 7.10
C ARG A 235 0.49 17.39 6.50
N GLU A 236 1.28 16.68 7.28
CA GLU A 236 2.54 16.11 6.80
C GLU A 236 2.32 15.05 5.71
N GLU A 237 1.32 14.17 5.84
CA GLU A 237 0.96 13.20 4.78
C GLU A 237 0.57 13.90 3.47
N ARG A 238 -0.18 14.99 3.53
CA ARG A 238 -0.52 15.79 2.34
C ARG A 238 0.72 16.46 1.74
N GLN A 239 1.59 17.02 2.58
CA GLN A 239 2.85 17.62 2.13
C GLN A 239 3.79 16.59 1.50
N LEU A 240 3.74 15.32 1.92
CA LEU A 240 4.58 14.27 1.35
C LEU A 240 4.34 14.02 -0.12
N ILE A 241 3.08 14.10 -0.56
CA ILE A 241 2.73 13.93 -1.97
C ILE A 241 3.38 15.04 -2.80
N THR A 242 3.28 16.29 -2.33
CA THR A 242 3.88 17.45 -3.01
C THR A 242 5.41 17.37 -2.98
N TRP A 243 6.00 17.01 -1.84
CA TRP A 243 7.44 16.82 -1.70
C TRP A 243 7.96 15.74 -2.65
N TYR A 244 7.30 14.58 -2.70
CA TYR A 244 7.70 13.48 -3.58
C TYR A 244 7.61 13.86 -5.06
N LYS A 245 6.52 14.51 -5.49
CA LYS A 245 6.39 15.01 -6.86
C LYS A 245 7.50 16.01 -7.21
N ARG A 246 7.85 16.93 -6.31
CA ARG A 246 8.97 17.86 -6.51
C ARG A 246 10.30 17.12 -6.61
N LEU A 247 10.56 16.17 -5.72
CA LEU A 247 11.77 15.35 -5.70
C LEU A 247 11.95 14.62 -7.04
N VAL A 248 10.92 13.92 -7.51
CA VAL A 248 10.95 13.21 -8.79
C VAL A 248 11.06 14.20 -9.95
N ASP A 249 10.32 15.32 -9.93
CA ASP A 249 10.42 16.35 -10.99
C ASP A 249 11.83 16.95 -11.10
N THR A 250 12.51 17.20 -9.97
CA THR A 250 13.91 17.62 -9.95
C THR A 250 14.83 16.51 -10.50
N ALA A 251 14.65 15.27 -10.06
CA ALA A 251 15.45 14.14 -10.52
C ALA A 251 15.29 13.89 -12.04
N LEU A 252 14.09 14.10 -12.59
CA LEU A 252 13.82 14.02 -14.03
C LEU A 252 14.64 15.03 -14.85
N GLY A 253 15.05 16.16 -14.26
CA GLY A 253 15.94 17.13 -14.91
C GLY A 253 17.33 16.58 -15.19
N TYR A 254 17.76 15.56 -14.45
CA TYR A 254 19.05 14.89 -14.60
C TYR A 254 18.94 13.53 -15.31
N LEU A 255 17.77 13.19 -15.86
CA LEU A 255 17.52 11.88 -16.42
C LEU A 255 18.35 11.63 -17.68
N ALA A 256 19.22 10.64 -17.61
CA ALA A 256 20.06 10.13 -18.68
C ALA A 256 20.29 8.62 -18.43
N PRO A 257 20.77 7.85 -19.42
CA PRO A 257 21.05 6.42 -19.23
C PRO A 257 21.98 6.13 -18.03
N GLN A 258 22.96 7.00 -17.77
CA GLN A 258 23.97 6.82 -16.71
C GLN A 258 23.45 7.18 -15.31
N THR A 259 22.45 8.06 -15.23
CA THR A 259 21.85 8.54 -13.97
C THR A 259 20.55 7.82 -13.64
N HIS A 260 20.03 7.02 -14.57
CA HIS A 260 18.72 6.37 -14.46
C HIS A 260 18.59 5.53 -13.18
N SER A 261 19.54 4.64 -12.89
CA SER A 261 19.50 3.77 -11.70
C SER A 261 19.42 4.57 -10.39
N ARG A 262 20.11 5.71 -10.32
CA ARG A 262 20.08 6.61 -9.17
C ARG A 262 18.74 7.33 -9.04
N ILE A 263 18.14 7.73 -10.16
CA ILE A 263 16.81 8.36 -10.17
C ILE A 263 15.73 7.34 -9.77
N VAL A 264 15.89 6.08 -10.16
CA VAL A 264 15.06 4.98 -9.66
C VAL A 264 15.21 4.85 -8.15
N GLU A 265 16.43 4.84 -7.59
CA GLU A 265 16.67 4.82 -6.13
C GLU A 265 15.93 5.97 -5.42
N ILE A 266 16.03 7.19 -5.97
CA ILE A 266 15.33 8.38 -5.45
C ILE A 266 13.81 8.18 -5.45
N ALA A 267 13.24 7.64 -6.54
CA ALA A 267 11.81 7.37 -6.62
C ALA A 267 11.35 6.26 -5.64
N GLN A 268 12.27 5.39 -5.20
CA GLN A 268 11.98 4.30 -4.26
C GLN A 268 12.04 4.73 -2.78
N LEU A 269 12.61 5.90 -2.46
CA LEU A 269 12.76 6.41 -1.09
C LEU A 269 11.51 6.39 -0.20
N PRO A 270 10.27 6.60 -0.71
CA PRO A 270 9.08 6.48 0.12
C PRO A 270 8.88 5.08 0.72
N ASP A 271 9.61 4.06 0.25
CA ASP A 271 9.57 2.75 0.86
C ASP A 271 10.06 2.75 2.31
N GLU A 272 11.10 3.54 2.58
CA GLU A 272 11.77 3.65 3.88
C GLU A 272 10.92 4.42 4.92
N ILE A 273 9.92 5.17 4.47
CA ILE A 273 8.95 5.85 5.34
C ILE A 273 7.94 4.82 5.88
N ARG A 274 8.39 4.02 6.85
CA ARG A 274 7.60 2.98 7.55
C ARG A 274 7.39 3.32 9.02
N GLY A 275 6.51 2.55 9.66
CA GLY A 275 6.20 2.67 11.08
C GLY A 275 5.02 3.58 11.37
N TYR A 276 4.72 3.72 12.67
CA TYR A 276 3.58 4.49 13.17
C TYR A 276 4.06 5.75 13.90
N GLU A 277 3.29 6.84 13.74
CA GLU A 277 3.44 8.06 14.54
C GLU A 277 4.87 8.62 14.55
N ARG A 278 5.50 8.78 15.73
CA ARG A 278 6.85 9.34 15.90
C ARG A 278 7.90 8.58 15.10
N ILE A 279 7.77 7.26 14.96
CA ILE A 279 8.70 6.45 14.16
C ILE A 279 8.62 6.89 12.69
N LYS A 280 7.39 7.05 12.16
CA LYS A 280 7.16 7.54 10.80
C LYS A 280 7.72 8.94 10.59
N LEU A 281 7.56 9.82 11.59
CA LEU A 281 8.08 11.20 11.55
C LEU A 281 9.61 11.25 11.54
N ASN A 282 10.28 10.39 12.32
CA ASN A 282 11.73 10.31 12.35
C ASN A 282 12.28 9.76 11.04
N ASN A 283 11.73 8.63 10.58
CA ASN A 283 12.09 8.03 9.29
C ASN A 283 11.90 9.02 8.14
N LEU A 284 10.84 9.83 8.21
CA LEU A 284 10.60 10.86 7.21
C LEU A 284 11.74 11.89 7.13
N ARG A 285 12.25 12.37 8.28
CA ARG A 285 13.37 13.32 8.30
C ARG A 285 14.62 12.72 7.67
N THR A 286 14.97 11.51 8.10
CA THR A 286 16.12 10.76 7.55
C THR A 286 16.00 10.55 6.04
N VAL A 287 14.81 10.21 5.56
CA VAL A 287 14.56 10.02 4.11
C VAL A 287 14.69 11.33 3.34
N LYS A 288 14.25 12.46 3.90
CA LYS A 288 14.43 13.78 3.26
C LYS A 288 15.91 14.16 3.14
N GLU A 289 16.68 13.97 4.21
CA GLU A 289 18.13 14.20 4.19
C GLU A 289 18.83 13.29 3.17
N LYS A 290 18.44 12.01 3.11
CA LYS A 290 18.94 11.08 2.10
C LYS A 290 18.60 11.54 0.69
N ALA A 291 17.37 12.00 0.44
CA ALA A 291 16.94 12.51 -0.86
C ALA A 291 17.79 13.70 -1.32
N GLU A 292 18.09 14.65 -0.43
CA GLU A 292 18.96 15.79 -0.72
C GLU A 292 20.37 15.36 -1.11
N LYS A 293 20.96 14.40 -0.38
CA LYS A 293 22.28 13.83 -0.71
C LYS A 293 22.29 13.13 -2.07
N LEU A 294 21.26 12.33 -2.36
CA LEU A 294 21.17 11.64 -3.65
C LEU A 294 21.01 12.63 -4.80
N LEU A 295 20.18 13.67 -4.64
CA LEU A 295 20.05 14.74 -5.64
C LEU A 295 21.36 15.49 -5.87
N ALA A 296 22.09 15.83 -4.80
CA ALA A 296 23.39 16.48 -4.92
C ALA A 296 24.41 15.60 -5.66
N SER A 297 24.36 14.28 -5.47
CA SER A 297 25.25 13.36 -6.20
C SER A 297 24.96 13.29 -7.71
N LEU A 298 23.71 13.51 -8.12
CA LEU A 298 23.33 13.53 -9.54
C LEU A 298 23.99 14.69 -10.29
N SER A 299 24.08 15.87 -9.67
CA SER A 299 24.69 17.04 -10.32
C SER A 299 26.19 16.83 -10.57
N THR A 300 26.89 16.19 -9.62
CA THR A 300 28.32 15.85 -9.77
C THR A 300 28.54 14.80 -10.87
N GLN A 301 27.66 13.79 -10.97
CA GLN A 301 27.80 12.73 -11.97
C GLN A 301 27.55 13.23 -13.40
N VAL A 302 26.63 14.18 -13.59
CA VAL A 302 26.42 14.83 -14.89
C VAL A 302 27.60 15.73 -15.27
N ALA A 303 28.20 16.44 -14.32
CA ALA A 303 29.39 17.26 -14.56
C ALA A 303 30.67 16.44 -14.87
N ALA A 304 30.73 15.18 -14.45
CA ALA A 304 31.87 14.29 -14.66
C ALA A 304 31.75 13.39 -15.92
N SER A 305 30.63 13.45 -16.64
CA SER A 305 30.48 12.73 -17.91
C SER A 305 31.05 13.58 -19.05
N PRO A 306 32.04 13.09 -19.82
CA PRO A 306 32.77 13.86 -20.84
C PRO A 306 31.92 14.23 -22.06
#